data_AF-A0A531KED1-F1
#
_entry.id   AF-A0A531KED1-F1
#
_cell.length_a   1.000
_cell.length_b   1.000
_cell.length_c   1.000
_cell.angle_alpha   90.00
_cell.angle_beta   90.00
_cell.angle_gamma   90.00
#
_symmetry.space_group_name_H-M   'P 1'
#
loop_
_entity.id
_entity.type
_entity.pdbx_description
1 polymer ?
#
loop_
_entity_poly.entity_id
_entity_poly.type
_entity_poly.pdbx_seq_one_letter_code
_entity_poly.pdbx_strand_id
1 'polypeptide(L)'
;AGGVFLNAVLAKAQKACCSEADRALIGARDNHFEASVIAMFTHEWRRQRGAGSPRRIAIVDDRPEEQYLYAEFVLARQLLLKHGVEAVIGDASKLKYEGGRLRLDGNEIELVYNRLVDFALDGPEHTALRAAYQDGAVVVTPNPHNHALFAS
;
A
#
# COMPACT_ATOMS: atom_id res chain seq x y z
N ALA A 1 10.27 -3.70 -5.24
CA ALA A 1 9.98 -3.17 -6.59
C ALA A 1 8.58 -2.55 -6.77
N GLY A 2 7.61 -2.73 -5.85
CA GLY A 2 6.21 -2.29 -6.08
C GLY A 2 5.92 -0.78 -5.93
N GLY A 3 6.63 -0.05 -5.07
CA GLY A 3 6.38 1.39 -4.86
C GLY A 3 6.69 2.26 -6.08
N VAL A 4 7.74 1.91 -6.83
CA VAL A 4 8.11 2.57 -8.10
C VAL A 4 7.07 2.30 -9.18
N PHE A 5 6.41 1.13 -9.15
CA PHE A 5 5.38 0.78 -10.14
C PHE A 5 4.14 1.65 -10.00
N LEU A 6 3.64 1.90 -8.78
CA LEU A 6 2.47 2.77 -8.59
C LEU A 6 2.77 4.20 -9.07
N ASN A 7 3.91 4.76 -8.68
CA ASN A 7 4.35 6.09 -9.11
C ASN A 7 4.49 6.16 -10.65
N ALA A 8 5.10 5.15 -11.27
CA ALA A 8 5.31 5.10 -12.72
C ALA A 8 4.01 4.96 -13.52
N VAL A 9 3.00 4.28 -12.95
CA VAL A 9 1.73 4.11 -13.65
C VAL A 9 0.78 5.30 -13.44
N LEU A 10 0.77 5.93 -12.26
CA LEU A 10 0.05 7.20 -12.05
C LEU A 10 0.54 8.28 -13.01
N ALA A 11 1.87 8.39 -13.21
CA ALA A 11 2.48 9.32 -14.16
C ALA A 11 2.12 9.02 -15.64
N LYS A 12 1.76 7.77 -15.97
CA LYS A 12 1.32 7.38 -17.33
C LYS A 12 -0.16 7.66 -17.58
N ALA A 13 -1.02 7.52 -16.58
CA ALA A 13 -2.46 7.76 -16.72
C ALA A 13 -2.79 9.22 -17.10
N GLN A 14 -1.98 10.19 -16.64
CA GLN A 14 -2.15 11.61 -16.97
C GLN A 14 -1.86 11.98 -18.44
N LYS A 15 -1.22 11.11 -19.23
CA LYS A 15 -0.72 11.46 -20.59
C LYS A 15 -1.67 11.11 -21.75
N ALA A 16 -2.83 10.50 -21.52
CA ALA A 16 -3.71 10.03 -22.60
C ALA A 16 -5.03 10.81 -22.71
N CYS A 17 -5.18 11.60 -23.78
CA CYS A 17 -6.43 12.24 -24.23
C CYS A 17 -6.32 12.49 -25.76
N CYS A 18 -7.31 12.38 -26.65
CA CYS A 18 -8.75 12.05 -26.57
C CYS A 18 -9.33 11.68 -27.97
N SER A 19 -10.11 10.58 -28.05
CA SER A 19 -11.13 10.18 -29.05
C SER A 19 -12.05 9.11 -28.42
N GLU A 20 -13.20 8.73 -28.99
CA GLU A 20 -14.08 7.68 -28.40
C GLU A 20 -13.42 6.29 -28.36
N ALA A 21 -12.65 5.94 -29.40
CA ALA A 21 -11.80 4.75 -29.39
C ALA A 21 -10.69 4.88 -28.34
N ASP A 22 -10.12 6.07 -28.15
CA ASP A 22 -9.17 6.31 -27.07
C ASP A 22 -9.84 6.25 -25.70
N ARG A 23 -11.10 6.63 -25.53
CA ARG A 23 -11.83 6.49 -24.25
C ARG A 23 -12.09 5.03 -23.90
N ALA A 24 -12.45 4.20 -24.87
CA ALA A 24 -12.58 2.75 -24.66
C ALA A 24 -11.22 2.10 -24.37
N LEU A 25 -10.17 2.54 -25.07
CA LEU A 25 -8.79 2.08 -24.84
C LEU A 25 -8.23 2.57 -23.50
N ILE A 26 -8.54 3.80 -23.10
CA ILE A 26 -8.22 4.38 -21.78
C ILE A 26 -8.97 3.59 -20.72
N GLY A 27 -10.28 3.37 -20.85
CA GLY A 27 -11.05 2.56 -19.90
C GLY A 27 -10.54 1.11 -19.77
N ALA A 28 -10.13 0.48 -20.88
CA ALA A 28 -9.51 -0.85 -20.84
C ALA A 28 -8.11 -0.84 -20.21
N ARG A 29 -7.29 0.20 -20.49
CA ARG A 29 -5.99 0.42 -19.86
C ARG A 29 -6.11 0.71 -18.36
N ASP A 30 -7.12 1.48 -17.98
CA ASP A 30 -7.44 1.81 -16.60
C ASP A 30 -7.84 0.52 -15.88
N ASN A 31 -8.79 -0.26 -16.40
CA ASN A 31 -9.14 -1.56 -15.81
C ASN A 31 -7.95 -2.52 -15.69
N HIS A 32 -7.08 -2.59 -16.70
CA HIS A 32 -5.86 -3.40 -16.63
C HIS A 32 -4.89 -2.87 -15.56
N PHE A 33 -4.78 -1.56 -15.42
CA PHE A 33 -3.98 -0.92 -14.38
C PHE A 33 -4.54 -1.23 -12.99
N GLU A 34 -5.83 -1.01 -12.75
CA GLU A 34 -6.49 -1.31 -11.49
C GLU A 34 -6.27 -2.78 -11.11
N ALA A 35 -6.50 -3.71 -12.06
CA ALA A 35 -6.25 -5.13 -11.86
C ALA A 35 -4.77 -5.42 -11.53
N SER A 36 -3.83 -4.71 -12.14
CA SER A 36 -2.39 -4.85 -11.85
C SER A 36 -2.03 -4.39 -10.44
N VAL A 37 -2.66 -3.31 -9.95
CA VAL A 37 -2.48 -2.81 -8.57
C VAL A 37 -2.99 -3.85 -7.57
N ILE A 38 -4.18 -4.40 -7.78
CA ILE A 38 -4.74 -5.44 -6.90
C ILE A 38 -3.91 -6.73 -6.94
N ALA A 39 -3.45 -7.13 -8.13
CA ALA A 39 -2.59 -8.28 -8.32
C ALA A 39 -1.27 -8.13 -7.55
N MET A 40 -0.69 -6.93 -7.50
CA MET A 40 0.50 -6.65 -6.71
C MET A 40 0.28 -6.93 -5.22
N PHE A 41 -0.78 -6.40 -4.61
CA PHE A 41 -1.06 -6.63 -3.18
C PHE A 41 -1.36 -8.11 -2.89
N THR A 42 -2.12 -8.76 -3.76
CA THR A 42 -2.43 -10.20 -3.65
C THR A 42 -1.16 -11.06 -3.77
N HIS A 43 -0.24 -10.67 -4.66
CA HIS A 43 1.03 -11.36 -4.83
C HIS A 43 1.91 -11.23 -3.59
N GLU A 44 2.09 -10.03 -3.06
CA GLU A 44 2.87 -9.79 -1.84
C GLU A 44 2.26 -10.52 -0.64
N TRP A 45 0.94 -10.53 -0.52
CA TRP A 45 0.24 -11.34 0.47
C TRP A 45 0.59 -12.83 0.34
N ARG A 46 0.40 -13.42 -0.84
CA ARG A 46 0.67 -14.85 -1.07
C ARG A 46 2.14 -15.20 -0.87
N ARG A 47 3.08 -14.30 -1.17
CA ARG A 47 4.49 -14.52 -0.88
C ARG A 47 4.79 -14.67 0.61
N GLN A 48 4.06 -13.96 1.46
CA GLN A 48 4.30 -13.95 2.92
C GLN A 48 3.35 -14.90 3.68
N ARG A 49 2.18 -15.24 3.11
CA ARG A 49 1.13 -16.06 3.75
C ARG A 49 0.82 -17.37 3.02
N GLY A 50 1.39 -17.60 1.85
CA GLY A 50 1.16 -18.79 1.00
C GLY A 50 -0.13 -18.74 0.18
N ALA A 51 -1.26 -18.36 0.79
CA ALA A 51 -2.57 -18.35 0.12
C ALA A 51 -3.50 -17.22 0.62
N GLY A 52 -4.62 -17.04 -0.06
CA GLY A 52 -5.66 -16.05 0.30
C GLY A 52 -5.37 -14.63 -0.20
N SER A 53 -6.00 -13.66 0.47
CA SER A 53 -5.88 -12.22 0.26
C SER A 53 -6.13 -11.48 1.58
N PRO A 54 -5.54 -10.28 1.79
CA PRO A 54 -5.84 -9.47 2.96
C PRO A 54 -7.29 -8.98 2.92
N ARG A 55 -7.93 -8.92 4.08
CA ARG A 55 -9.24 -8.29 4.28
C ARG A 55 -9.12 -6.78 4.42
N ARG A 56 -8.12 -6.32 5.18
CA ARG A 56 -7.86 -4.90 5.42
C ARG A 56 -6.42 -4.50 5.17
N ILE A 57 -6.25 -3.44 4.37
CA ILE A 57 -4.98 -2.82 4.02
C ILE A 57 -4.92 -1.41 4.62
N ALA A 58 -3.81 -1.06 5.27
CA ALA A 58 -3.49 0.31 5.63
C ALA A 58 -2.42 0.88 4.70
N ILE A 59 -2.65 2.07 4.16
CA ILE A 59 -1.63 2.88 3.48
C ILE A 59 -1.02 3.79 4.54
N VAL A 60 0.24 3.57 4.88
CA VAL A 60 0.86 4.17 6.07
C VAL A 60 2.00 5.10 5.67
N ASP A 61 1.96 6.33 6.16
CA ASP A 61 2.99 7.36 6.05
C ASP A 61 3.07 8.15 7.38
N ASP A 62 4.02 9.06 7.51
CA ASP A 62 4.08 10.03 8.60
C ASP A 62 3.28 11.27 8.19
N ARG A 63 2.27 11.65 8.98
CA ARG A 63 1.37 12.78 8.68
C ARG A 63 0.86 12.75 7.23
N PRO A 64 0.17 11.67 6.80
CA PRO A 64 -0.15 11.43 5.40
C PRO A 64 -0.91 12.58 4.73
N GLU A 65 -1.77 13.30 5.46
CA GLU A 65 -2.54 14.44 4.94
C GLU A 65 -1.68 15.66 4.61
N GLU A 66 -0.48 15.78 5.19
CA GLU A 66 0.49 16.84 4.91
C GLU A 66 1.41 16.49 3.73
N GLN A 67 1.39 15.24 3.27
CA GLN A 67 2.26 14.78 2.19
C GLN A 67 1.78 15.30 0.84
N TYR A 68 2.71 15.78 0.02
CA TYR A 68 2.43 16.16 -1.37
C TYR A 68 1.79 15.01 -2.17
N LEU A 69 2.11 13.76 -1.82
CA LEU A 69 1.61 12.54 -2.46
C LEU A 69 0.28 12.04 -1.89
N TYR A 70 -0.38 12.78 -0.98
CA TYR A 70 -1.64 12.34 -0.37
C TYR A 70 -2.71 11.95 -1.40
N ALA A 71 -2.79 12.68 -2.52
CA ALA A 71 -3.70 12.35 -3.62
C ALA A 71 -3.49 10.93 -4.16
N GLU A 72 -2.25 10.44 -4.20
CA GLU A 72 -1.94 9.07 -4.61
C GLU A 72 -2.43 8.04 -3.60
N PHE A 73 -2.36 8.37 -2.30
CA PHE A 73 -2.87 7.49 -1.24
C PHE A 73 -4.39 7.37 -1.34
N VAL A 74 -5.08 8.47 -1.61
CA VAL A 74 -6.53 8.49 -1.85
C VAL A 74 -6.90 7.64 -3.05
N LEU A 75 -6.18 7.76 -4.16
CA LEU A 75 -6.40 6.94 -5.36
C LEU A 75 -6.18 5.45 -5.07
N ALA A 76 -5.06 5.08 -4.45
CA ALA A 76 -4.78 3.69 -4.09
C ALA A 76 -5.86 3.12 -3.15
N ARG A 77 -6.32 3.90 -2.15
CA ARG A 77 -7.42 3.52 -1.27
C ARG A 77 -8.71 3.28 -2.05
N GLN A 78 -9.07 4.19 -2.96
CA GLN A 78 -10.28 4.06 -3.77
C GLN A 78 -10.25 2.80 -4.66
N LEU A 79 -9.10 2.51 -5.26
CA LEU A 79 -8.91 1.29 -6.06
C LEU A 79 -9.11 0.03 -5.23
N LEU A 80 -8.49 -0.05 -4.04
CA LEU A 80 -8.67 -1.19 -3.14
C LEU A 80 -10.14 -1.38 -2.75
N LEU A 81 -10.82 -0.29 -2.37
CA LEU A 81 -12.24 -0.32 -2.01
C LEU A 81 -13.12 -0.75 -3.17
N LYS A 82 -12.86 -0.25 -4.40
CA LYS A 82 -13.58 -0.64 -5.62
C LYS A 82 -13.49 -2.14 -5.89
N HIS A 83 -12.39 -2.77 -5.49
CA HIS A 83 -12.16 -4.21 -5.63
C HIS A 83 -12.52 -5.02 -4.37
N GLY A 84 -13.27 -4.44 -3.44
CA GLY A 84 -13.81 -5.14 -2.26
C GLY A 84 -12.80 -5.40 -1.16
N VAL A 85 -11.65 -4.71 -1.17
CA VAL A 85 -10.65 -4.76 -0.10
C VAL A 85 -10.85 -3.56 0.82
N GLU A 86 -10.98 -3.77 2.13
CA GLU A 86 -11.06 -2.66 3.06
C GLU A 86 -9.73 -1.90 3.07
N ALA A 87 -9.77 -0.57 2.88
CA ALA A 87 -8.57 0.24 2.82
C ALA A 87 -8.70 1.56 3.61
N VAL A 88 -7.66 1.85 4.39
CA VAL A 88 -7.53 3.06 5.22
C VAL A 88 -6.19 3.73 4.96
N ILE A 89 -6.14 5.05 5.12
CA ILE A 89 -4.89 5.82 5.14
C ILE A 89 -4.63 6.16 6.60
N GLY A 90 -3.42 5.92 7.09
CA GLY A 90 -3.08 6.05 8.50
C GLY A 90 -1.73 6.68 8.74
N ASP A 91 -1.65 7.44 9.82
CA ASP A 91 -0.37 7.91 10.35
C ASP A 91 0.32 6.77 11.13
N ALA A 92 1.60 6.52 10.88
CA ALA A 92 2.35 5.47 11.54
C ALA A 92 2.34 5.57 13.07
N SER A 93 2.40 6.80 13.61
CA SER A 93 2.37 7.07 15.05
C SER A 93 1.06 6.66 15.74
N LYS A 94 -0.02 6.47 14.96
CA LYS A 94 -1.33 6.02 15.47
C LYS A 94 -1.48 4.50 15.49
N LEU A 95 -0.54 3.77 14.91
CA LEU A 95 -0.55 2.31 14.93
C LEU A 95 -0.33 1.78 16.35
N LYS A 96 -1.07 0.73 16.69
CA LYS A 96 -0.90 -0.01 17.94
C LYS A 96 -0.65 -1.47 17.63
N TYR A 97 0.31 -2.06 18.31
CA TYR A 97 0.54 -3.49 18.25
C TYR A 97 0.20 -4.12 19.60
N GLU A 98 -0.94 -4.80 19.66
CA GLU A 98 -1.49 -5.35 20.90
C GLU A 98 -2.20 -6.68 20.63
N GLY A 99 -1.99 -7.66 21.52
CA GLY A 99 -2.60 -8.99 21.38
C GLY A 99 -2.20 -9.74 20.10
N GLY A 100 -0.96 -9.53 19.62
CA GLY A 100 -0.44 -10.17 18.41
C GLY A 100 -1.06 -9.66 17.11
N ARG A 101 -1.71 -8.49 17.13
CA ARG A 101 -2.36 -7.88 15.96
C ARG A 101 -1.98 -6.41 15.83
N LEU A 102 -1.67 -5.98 14.62
CA LEU A 102 -1.50 -4.56 14.32
C LEU A 102 -2.89 -3.92 14.17
N ARG A 103 -3.10 -2.76 14.78
CA ARG A 103 -4.37 -2.04 14.74
C ARG A 103 -4.20 -0.57 14.39
N LEU A 104 -5.18 -0.04 13.68
CA LEU A 104 -5.39 1.39 13.46
C LEU A 104 -6.86 1.73 13.79
N ASP A 105 -7.07 2.74 14.63
CA ASP A 105 -8.40 3.13 15.12
C ASP A 105 -9.22 1.94 15.66
N GLY A 106 -8.54 1.05 16.39
CA GLY A 106 -9.13 -0.15 17.00
C GLY A 106 -9.34 -1.34 16.06
N ASN A 107 -9.15 -1.17 14.76
CA ASN A 107 -9.38 -2.22 13.77
C ASN A 107 -8.07 -2.90 13.35
N GLU A 108 -8.12 -4.22 13.15
CA GLU A 108 -6.95 -5.00 12.72
C GLU A 108 -6.52 -4.68 11.29
N ILE A 109 -5.21 -4.53 11.10
CA ILE A 109 -4.55 -4.34 9.82
C ILE A 109 -3.75 -5.59 9.49
N GLU A 110 -4.10 -6.24 8.37
CA GLU A 110 -3.44 -7.49 7.95
C GLU A 110 -2.27 -7.22 6.98
N LEU A 111 -2.36 -6.13 6.21
CA LEU A 111 -1.30 -5.67 5.32
C LEU A 111 -1.10 -4.16 5.41
N VAL A 112 0.15 -3.72 5.48
CA VAL A 112 0.57 -2.32 5.41
C VAL A 112 1.25 -2.06 4.07
N TYR A 113 0.67 -1.14 3.29
CA TYR A 113 1.35 -0.50 2.18
C TYR A 113 2.20 0.65 2.74
N ASN A 114 3.48 0.36 2.96
CA ASN A 114 4.46 1.26 3.56
C ASN A 114 4.87 2.36 2.57
N ARG A 115 4.61 3.61 2.95
CA ARG A 115 5.02 4.83 2.23
C ARG A 115 6.04 5.66 3.01
N LEU A 116 6.45 5.19 4.18
CA LEU A 116 7.47 5.81 5.01
C LEU A 116 8.81 5.92 4.26
N VAL A 117 9.51 7.02 4.49
CA VAL A 117 10.88 7.22 4.02
C VAL A 117 11.86 6.39 4.86
N ASP A 118 11.56 6.23 6.15
CA ASP A 118 12.26 5.28 7.01
C ASP A 118 11.79 3.86 6.70
N PHE A 119 12.47 3.22 5.75
CA PHE A 119 12.21 1.82 5.42
C PHE A 119 12.70 0.85 6.50
N ALA A 120 13.65 1.26 7.37
CA ALA A 120 14.16 0.44 8.46
C ALA A 120 13.18 0.38 9.64
N LEU A 121 12.23 1.33 9.71
CA LEU A 121 11.26 1.48 10.79
C LEU A 121 11.95 1.72 12.14
N ASP A 122 13.06 2.47 12.12
CA ASP A 122 13.89 2.75 13.27
C ASP A 122 13.34 3.88 14.13
N GLY A 123 12.58 4.79 13.52
CA GLY A 123 11.88 5.88 14.19
C GLY A 123 10.97 5.40 15.33
N PRO A 124 10.88 6.15 16.45
CA PRO A 124 10.01 5.76 17.57
C PRO A 124 8.54 5.64 17.16
N GLU A 125 8.07 6.51 16.26
CA GLU A 125 6.75 6.47 15.63
C GLU A 125 6.43 5.16 14.89
N HIS A 126 7.44 4.41 14.45
CA HIS A 126 7.26 3.16 13.68
C HIS A 126 7.37 1.91 14.54
N THR A 127 7.58 2.05 15.86
CA THR A 127 7.84 0.92 16.78
C THR A 127 6.74 -0.14 16.72
N ALA A 128 5.47 0.25 16.68
CA ALA A 128 4.36 -0.69 16.59
C ALA A 128 4.38 -1.49 15.27
N LEU A 129 4.64 -0.81 14.14
CA LEU A 129 4.74 -1.44 12.83
C LEU A 129 5.94 -2.38 12.76
N ARG A 130 7.10 -1.95 13.26
CA ARG A 130 8.32 -2.76 13.32
C ARG A 130 8.10 -4.05 14.12
N ALA A 131 7.53 -3.94 15.32
CA ALA A 131 7.26 -5.10 16.17
C ALA A 131 6.29 -6.08 15.49
N ALA A 132 5.18 -5.59 14.94
CA ALA A 132 4.21 -6.42 14.22
C ALA A 132 4.83 -7.11 12.98
N TYR A 133 5.72 -6.42 12.27
CA TYR A 133 6.42 -6.98 11.12
C TYR A 133 7.42 -8.07 11.54
N GLN A 134 8.20 -7.84 12.59
CA GLN A 134 9.17 -8.80 13.14
C GLN A 134 8.49 -10.08 13.66
N ASP A 135 7.33 -9.95 14.28
CA ASP A 135 6.52 -11.08 14.75
C ASP A 135 5.75 -11.78 13.61
N GLY A 136 5.82 -11.25 12.39
CA GLY A 136 5.05 -11.74 11.25
C GLY A 136 3.54 -11.57 11.45
N ALA A 137 3.08 -10.68 12.33
CA ALA A 137 1.67 -10.40 12.58
C ALA A 137 1.01 -9.62 11.43
N VAL A 138 1.80 -8.87 10.66
CA VAL A 138 1.32 -8.07 9.53
C VAL A 138 2.20 -8.29 8.29
N VAL A 139 1.59 -8.26 7.10
CA VAL A 139 2.33 -8.20 5.83
C VAL A 139 2.76 -6.77 5.58
N VAL A 140 4.05 -6.49 5.39
CA VAL A 140 4.51 -5.15 5.00
C VAL A 140 4.99 -5.17 3.56
N THR A 141 4.50 -4.23 2.75
CA THR A 141 4.92 -4.04 1.36
C THR A 141 5.11 -2.56 1.03
N PRO A 142 6.17 -2.15 0.30
CA PRO A 142 7.27 -3.01 -0.10
C PRO A 142 8.01 -3.55 1.13
N ASN A 143 8.50 -4.78 1.02
CA ASN A 143 9.14 -5.46 2.15
C ASN A 143 10.39 -4.65 2.61
N PRO A 144 10.47 -4.24 3.89
CA PRO A 144 11.59 -3.48 4.45
C PRO A 144 12.97 -4.08 4.15
N HIS A 145 13.12 -5.41 4.30
CA HIS A 145 14.38 -6.11 4.05
C HIS A 145 14.81 -6.07 2.58
N ASN A 146 13.84 -6.04 1.66
CA ASN A 146 14.15 -5.94 0.23
C ASN A 146 14.49 -4.50 -0.19
N HIS A 147 14.04 -3.46 0.53
CA HIS A 147 14.39 -2.06 0.21
C HIS A 147 15.74 -1.64 0.81
N ALA A 148 16.15 -2.19 1.96
CA ALA A 148 17.46 -1.97 2.54
C ALA A 148 18.62 -2.44 1.62
N LEU A 149 18.36 -3.42 0.75
CA LEU A 149 19.35 -3.97 -0.20
C LEU A 149 19.49 -3.15 -1.51
N PHE A 150 18.60 -2.19 -1.78
CA PHE A 150 18.62 -1.39 -3.02
C PHE A 150 18.75 0.12 -2.78
N ALA A 151 19.05 0.54 -1.55
CA ALA A 151 19.29 1.94 -1.18
C ALA A 151 20.78 2.34 -1.22
N SER A 152 21.62 1.59 -1.92
CA SER A 152 23.04 1.86 -2.15
C SER A 152 23.32 2.34 -3.58
#